data_AF-A0A2V9QHJ5-F1
#
_entry.id   AF-A0A2V9QHJ5-F1
#
_cell.length_a   1.000
_cell.length_b   1.000
_cell.length_c   1.000
_cell.angle_alpha   90.00
_cell.angle_beta   90.00
_cell.angle_gamma   90.00
#
_symmetry.space_group_name_H-M   'P 1'
#
loop_
_entity.id
_entity.type
_entity.pdbx_description
1 polymer ?
#
loop_
_entity_poly.entity_id
_entity_poly.type
_entity_poly.pdbx_seq_one_letter_code
_entity_poly.pdbx_strand_id
1 'polypeptide(L)'
;YVREELPSPQQFNHCIIAIQISPETQAPTIVSHPNLGRFLVFDPTDDDTPLGDLPRHEQGSLALLVAGDAGRLLQMPVMAPEANHRERQVEATLEPDGALSASLHESSRGQSAVDERRGFRHRSQP
;
A
#
# COMPACT_ATOMS: atom_id res chain seq x y z
N TYR A 1 -1.14 14.80 10.17
CA TYR A 1 -0.42 15.05 8.91
C TYR A 1 0.78 15.93 9.20
N VAL A 2 1.94 15.55 8.69
CA VAL A 2 3.22 16.26 8.88
C VAL A 2 3.21 17.58 8.09
N ARG A 3 3.78 18.63 8.67
CA ARG A 3 3.96 19.94 8.04
C ARG A 3 5.44 20.23 7.85
N GLU A 4 5.88 20.52 6.62
CA GLU A 4 7.30 20.76 6.31
C GLU A 4 7.85 21.98 7.05
N GLU A 5 7.02 23.01 7.21
CA GLU A 5 7.38 24.26 7.87
C GLU A 5 7.54 24.13 9.40
N LEU A 6 7.15 22.99 9.97
CA LEU A 6 7.25 22.72 11.41
C LEU A 6 8.31 21.63 11.65
N PRO A 7 9.53 21.96 12.09
CA PRO A 7 10.58 20.97 12.33
C PRO A 7 10.41 20.29 13.70
N SER A 8 9.30 19.57 13.89
CA SER A 8 8.99 18.84 15.12
C SER A 8 9.01 17.32 14.89
N PRO A 9 9.87 16.57 15.61
CA PRO A 9 9.87 15.11 15.58
C PRO A 9 8.56 14.47 16.07
N GLN A 10 7.78 15.17 16.89
CA GLN A 10 6.52 14.67 17.45
C GLN A 10 5.40 14.52 16.41
N GLN A 11 5.61 14.98 15.17
CA GLN A 11 4.66 14.81 14.08
C GLN A 11 4.67 13.40 13.47
N PHE A 12 5.71 12.60 13.74
CA PHE A 12 5.85 11.24 13.22
C PHE A 12 5.41 10.23 14.29
N ASN A 13 4.39 9.45 13.97
CA ASN A 13 3.80 8.45 14.86
C ASN A 13 4.00 7.01 14.35
N HIS A 14 4.67 6.84 13.21
CA HIS A 14 4.90 5.55 12.56
C HIS A 14 6.30 5.49 11.95
N CYS A 15 6.89 4.29 11.91
CA CYS A 15 8.25 4.06 11.44
C CYS A 15 8.30 2.79 10.59
N ILE A 16 8.82 2.94 9.38
CA ILE A 16 8.92 1.90 8.36
C ILE A 16 10.36 1.84 7.84
N ILE A 17 10.68 0.85 7.00
CA ILE A 17 12.06 0.62 6.56
C ILE A 17 12.30 1.04 5.11
N ALA A 18 13.53 1.49 4.84
CA ALA A 18 14.04 1.75 3.51
C ALA A 18 15.17 0.75 3.22
N ILE A 19 14.99 -0.08 2.20
CA ILE A 19 15.90 -1.16 1.83
C ILE A 19 16.65 -0.75 0.58
N GLN A 20 17.98 -0.69 0.63
CA GLN A 20 18.79 -0.43 -0.56
C GLN A 20 18.62 -1.58 -1.57
N ILE A 21 18.41 -1.25 -2.85
CA ILE A 21 18.11 -2.24 -3.88
C ILE A 21 19.01 -2.09 -5.11
N SER A 22 19.14 -3.18 -5.87
CA SER A 22 19.88 -3.20 -7.11
C SER A 22 19.12 -2.51 -8.26
N PRO A 23 19.80 -2.08 -9.34
CA PRO A 23 19.19 -1.48 -10.53
C PRO A 23 18.08 -2.34 -11.16
N GLU A 24 18.17 -3.65 -11.05
CA GLU A 24 17.25 -4.62 -11.65
C GLU A 24 15.94 -4.76 -10.88
N THR A 25 15.91 -4.35 -9.60
CA THR A 25 14.70 -4.42 -8.78
C THR A 25 13.67 -3.39 -9.24
N GLN A 26 12.46 -3.84 -9.52
CA GLN A 26 11.33 -3.00 -9.94
C GLN A 26 10.15 -3.16 -8.98
N ALA A 27 9.69 -2.06 -8.42
CA ALA A 27 8.52 -2.00 -7.57
C ALA A 27 7.96 -0.56 -7.54
N PRO A 28 6.64 -0.39 -7.34
CA PRO A 28 6.01 0.92 -7.18
C PRO A 28 6.57 1.78 -6.05
N THR A 29 7.05 1.16 -4.97
CA THR A 29 7.48 1.85 -3.74
C THR A 29 8.96 2.22 -3.72
N ILE A 30 9.60 2.23 -4.89
CA ILE A 30 11.00 2.63 -5.04
C ILE A 30 11.11 4.15 -5.00
N VAL A 31 11.99 4.64 -4.14
CA VAL A 31 12.37 6.04 -4.04
C VAL A 31 13.82 6.21 -4.46
N SER A 32 14.08 7.25 -5.24
CA SER A 32 15.42 7.66 -5.65
C SER A 32 15.89 8.84 -4.81
N HIS A 33 17.10 8.75 -4.29
CA HIS A 33 17.73 9.76 -3.46
C HIS A 33 19.09 10.19 -4.04
N PRO A 34 19.38 11.50 -4.13
CA PRO A 34 20.62 11.98 -4.75
C PRO A 34 21.91 11.39 -4.17
N ASN A 35 21.96 11.22 -2.83
CA ASN A 35 23.17 10.78 -2.13
C ASN A 35 23.16 9.30 -1.74
N LEU A 36 21.98 8.65 -1.73
CA LEU A 36 21.80 7.28 -1.22
C LEU A 36 21.41 6.28 -2.31
N GLY A 37 21.17 6.77 -3.54
CA GLY A 37 20.74 5.93 -4.65
C GLY A 37 19.27 5.51 -4.52
N ARG A 38 18.97 4.27 -4.92
CA ARG A 38 17.61 3.73 -4.95
C ARG A 38 17.36 2.85 -3.73
N PHE A 39 16.20 3.02 -3.12
CA PHE A 39 15.73 2.14 -2.07
C PHE A 39 14.24 1.84 -2.23
N LEU A 40 13.84 0.67 -1.76
CA LEU A 40 12.45 0.24 -1.64
C LEU A 40 11.95 0.58 -0.24
N VAL A 41 10.84 1.31 -0.16
CA VAL A 41 10.16 1.56 1.11
C VAL A 41 9.17 0.42 1.38
N PHE A 42 9.17 -0.07 2.61
CA PHE A 42 8.34 -1.19 3.06
C PHE A 42 7.91 -1.00 4.51
N ASP A 43 6.61 -1.20 4.79
CA ASP A 43 6.07 -1.25 6.15
C ASP A 43 5.97 -2.71 6.62
N PRO A 44 6.88 -3.18 7.50
CA PRO A 44 6.81 -4.54 8.04
C PRO A 44 5.75 -4.71 9.14
N THR A 45 5.04 -3.64 9.53
CA THR A 45 4.02 -3.68 10.58
C THR A 45 2.60 -3.96 10.05
N ASP A 46 2.40 -3.81 8.73
CA ASP A 46 1.15 -4.16 8.04
C ASP A 46 1.29 -5.48 7.28
N ASP A 47 0.95 -6.58 7.96
CA ASP A 47 0.92 -7.93 7.38
C ASP A 47 0.00 -8.08 6.15
N ASP A 48 -0.97 -7.17 5.99
CA ASP A 48 -1.95 -7.24 4.92
C ASP A 48 -1.51 -6.43 3.69
N THR A 49 -0.38 -5.71 3.75
CA THR A 49 0.19 -4.97 2.61
C THR A 49 1.46 -5.70 2.11
N PRO A 50 1.49 -6.17 0.84
CA PRO A 50 2.64 -6.91 0.32
C PRO A 50 3.84 -6.01 0.04
N LEU A 51 5.03 -6.63 -0.02
CA LEU A 51 6.26 -5.96 -0.45
C LEU A 51 6.09 -5.34 -1.85
N GLY A 52 6.48 -4.07 -1.99
CA GLY A 52 6.28 -3.31 -3.23
C GLY A 52 4.95 -2.56 -3.31
N ASP A 53 4.13 -2.62 -2.27
CA ASP A 53 2.99 -1.73 -2.02
C ASP A 53 3.19 -0.98 -0.68
N LEU A 54 2.39 0.06 -0.42
CA LEU A 54 2.36 0.76 0.86
C LEU A 54 0.91 0.88 1.35
N PRO A 55 0.67 0.80 2.67
CA PRO A 55 -0.64 1.03 3.24
C PRO A 55 -1.24 2.37 2.79
N ARG A 56 -2.54 2.39 2.52
CA ARG A 56 -3.26 3.58 2.00
C ARG A 56 -2.95 4.88 2.78
N HIS A 57 -2.80 4.77 4.09
CA HIS A 57 -2.59 5.93 4.97
C HIS A 57 -1.15 6.48 4.92
N GLU A 58 -0.20 5.72 4.39
CA GLU A 58 1.19 6.15 4.19
C GLU A 58 1.41 6.74 2.79
N GLN A 59 0.67 6.27 1.79
CA GLN A 59 0.80 6.73 0.42
C GLN A 59 0.58 8.24 0.30
N GLY A 60 1.54 8.96 -0.28
CA GLY A 60 1.47 10.41 -0.40
C GLY A 60 1.55 11.17 0.93
N SER A 61 2.00 10.52 2.01
CA SER A 61 2.38 11.22 3.24
C SER A 61 3.82 11.74 3.13
N LEU A 62 4.19 12.65 4.05
CA LEU A 62 5.58 13.05 4.24
C LEU A 62 6.22 12.16 5.31
N ALA A 63 7.37 11.57 4.98
CA ALA A 63 8.18 10.81 5.90
C ALA A 63 9.57 11.45 6.07
N LEU A 64 10.14 11.34 7.27
CA LEU A 64 11.52 11.73 7.52
C LEU A 64 12.44 10.53 7.25
N LEU A 65 13.32 10.64 6.25
CA LEU A 65 14.40 9.68 6.08
C LEU A 65 15.50 9.96 7.11
N VAL A 66 15.69 9.04 8.05
CA VAL A 66 16.73 9.14 9.07
C VAL A 66 18.04 8.58 8.51
N ALA A 67 18.87 9.45 7.93
CA ALA A 67 20.11 9.07 7.27
C ALA A 67 21.27 10.07 7.53
N GLY A 68 21.40 10.54 8.76
CA GLY A 68 22.42 11.54 9.14
C GLY A 68 22.32 12.80 8.28
N ASP A 69 23.44 13.27 7.75
CA ASP A 69 23.51 14.45 6.87
C ASP A 69 22.77 14.27 5.53
N ALA A 70 22.50 13.01 5.13
CA ALA A 70 21.70 12.70 3.95
C ALA A 70 20.20 12.59 4.27
N GLY A 71 19.80 12.77 5.53
CA GLY A 71 18.42 12.72 5.97
C GLY A 71 17.60 13.92 5.48
N ARG A 72 16.35 13.68 5.10
CA ARG A 72 15.43 14.71 4.62
C ARG A 72 13.98 14.24 4.66
N LEU A 73 13.06 15.19 4.57
CA LEU A 73 11.67 14.88 4.28
C LEU A 73 11.53 14.35 2.84
N LEU A 74 10.73 13.31 2.69
CA LEU A 74 10.39 12.68 1.42
C LEU A 74 8.88 12.51 1.34
N GLN A 75 8.35 12.79 0.17
CA GLN A 75 6.99 12.41 -0.17
C GLN A 75 6.95 10.91 -0.48
N MET A 76 6.09 10.17 0.22
CA MET A 76 5.94 8.74 -0.01
C MET A 76 5.26 8.45 -1.36
N PRO A 77 5.67 7.37 -2.07
CA PRO A 77 5.07 6.97 -3.32
C PRO A 77 3.55 6.79 -3.20
N VAL A 78 2.83 7.15 -4.27
CA VAL A 78 1.41 6.85 -4.44
C VAL A 78 1.31 5.83 -5.55
N MET A 79 0.66 4.70 -5.25
CA MET A 79 0.51 3.61 -6.21
C MET A 79 -0.48 4.02 -7.30
N ALA A 80 -0.17 3.63 -8.53
CA ALA A 80 -1.02 3.93 -9.68
C ALA A 80 -2.43 3.32 -9.48
N PRO A 81 -3.51 4.01 -9.86
CA PRO A 81 -4.87 3.49 -9.73
C PRO A 81 -5.06 2.11 -10.36
N GLU A 82 -4.37 1.80 -11.45
CA GLU A 82 -4.43 0.52 -12.15
C GLU A 82 -3.90 -0.65 -11.30
N ALA A 83 -3.00 -0.37 -10.35
CA ALA A 83 -2.52 -1.34 -9.39
C ALA A 83 -3.49 -1.56 -8.21
N ASN A 84 -4.51 -0.70 -8.07
CA ASN A 84 -5.48 -0.71 -6.98
C ASN A 84 -6.91 -0.71 -7.52
N HIS A 85 -7.38 -1.88 -7.95
CA HIS A 85 -8.68 -2.06 -8.60
C HIS A 85 -9.47 -3.21 -7.99
N ARG A 86 -10.80 -3.11 -8.07
CA ARG A 86 -11.74 -4.19 -7.77
C ARG A 86 -12.66 -4.40 -8.97
N GLU A 87 -12.65 -5.61 -9.49
CA GLU A 87 -13.51 -6.05 -10.58
C GLU A 87 -14.56 -7.00 -10.04
N ARG A 88 -15.83 -6.78 -10.42
CA ARG A 88 -16.97 -7.57 -9.94
C ARG A 88 -17.90 -7.90 -11.11
N GLN A 89 -18.04 -9.18 -11.40
CA GLN A 89 -18.97 -9.74 -12.38
C GLN A 89 -20.12 -10.42 -11.65
N VAL A 90 -21.35 -10.00 -11.95
CA VAL A 90 -22.58 -10.56 -11.37
C VAL A 90 -23.40 -11.17 -12.50
N GLU A 91 -23.74 -12.45 -12.40
CA GLU A 91 -24.72 -13.09 -13.28
C GLU A 91 -25.96 -13.37 -12.44
N ALA A 92 -27.10 -12.77 -12.79
CA ALA A 92 -28.30 -12.86 -11.98
C ALA A 92 -29.56 -13.11 -12.81
N THR A 93 -30.47 -13.92 -12.27
CA THR A 93 -31.79 -14.24 -12.81
C THR A 93 -32.85 -13.80 -11.82
N LEU A 94 -33.76 -12.92 -12.25
CA LEU A 94 -34.93 -12.49 -11.50
C LEU A 94 -36.17 -13.21 -12.06
N GLU A 95 -36.84 -13.98 -11.21
CA GLU A 95 -38.04 -14.73 -11.54
C GLU A 95 -39.31 -13.85 -11.40
N PRO A 96 -40.43 -14.21 -12.06
CA PRO A 96 -41.67 -13.42 -12.02
C PRO A 96 -42.32 -13.29 -10.63
N ASP A 97 -42.02 -14.22 -9.72
CA ASP A 97 -42.47 -14.18 -8.33
C ASP A 97 -41.61 -13.25 -7.43
N GLY A 98 -40.56 -12.66 -8.02
CA GLY A 98 -39.62 -11.77 -7.36
C GLY A 98 -38.38 -12.46 -6.78
N ALA A 99 -38.21 -13.78 -6.95
CA ALA A 99 -37.01 -14.48 -6.51
C ALA A 99 -35.78 -14.08 -7.35
N LEU A 100 -34.66 -13.77 -6.70
CA LEU A 100 -33.38 -13.44 -7.35
C LEU A 100 -32.35 -14.53 -7.05
N SER A 101 -31.82 -15.17 -8.09
CA SER A 101 -30.64 -16.03 -8.00
C SER A 101 -29.45 -15.36 -8.67
N ALA A 102 -28.28 -15.33 -8.02
CA ALA A 102 -27.10 -14.70 -8.59
C ALA A 102 -25.80 -15.45 -8.28
N SER A 103 -24.88 -15.48 -9.24
CA SER A 103 -23.47 -15.82 -9.04
C SER A 103 -22.63 -14.54 -9.05
N LEU A 104 -21.60 -14.51 -8.20
CA LEU A 104 -20.70 -13.37 -8.06
C LEU A 104 -19.25 -13.82 -8.21
N HIS A 105 -18.55 -13.23 -9.17
CA HIS A 105 -17.11 -13.33 -9.31
C HIS A 105 -16.48 -11.98 -9.00
N GLU A 106 -15.58 -11.95 -8.02
CA GLU A 106 -14.87 -10.74 -7.61
C GLU A 106 -13.37 -10.97 -7.58
N SER A 107 -12.62 -9.99 -8.09
CA SER A 107 -11.17 -9.93 -8.07
C SER A 107 -10.73 -8.55 -7.64
N SER A 108 -9.96 -8.46 -6.56
CA SER A 108 -9.42 -7.20 -6.06
C SER A 108 -7.88 -7.23 -6.06
N ARG A 109 -7.26 -6.07 -6.24
CA ARG A 109 -5.80 -5.88 -6.26
C ARG A 109 -5.37 -4.67 -5.43
N GLY A 110 -4.10 -4.66 -5.04
CA GLY A 110 -3.50 -3.57 -4.27
C GLY A 110 -4.18 -3.37 -2.92
N GLN A 111 -4.43 -2.10 -2.58
CA GLN A 111 -5.08 -1.69 -1.34
C GLN A 111 -6.57 -2.05 -1.26
N SER A 112 -7.23 -2.29 -2.39
CA SER A 112 -8.64 -2.74 -2.43
C SER A 112 -8.81 -4.18 -1.93
N ALA A 113 -7.72 -4.96 -1.93
CA ALA A 113 -7.71 -6.35 -1.52
C ALA A 113 -7.29 -6.58 -0.06
N VAL A 114 -7.02 -5.52 0.72
CA VAL A 114 -6.55 -5.64 2.12
C VAL A 114 -7.53 -6.41 2.99
N ASP A 115 -8.82 -6.05 2.94
CA ASP A 115 -9.86 -6.68 3.75
C ASP A 115 -10.04 -8.17 3.40
N GLU A 116 -9.90 -8.52 2.12
CA GLU A 116 -10.01 -9.90 1.66
C GLU A 116 -8.78 -10.71 2.06
N ARG A 117 -7.57 -10.14 1.94
CA ARG A 117 -6.34 -10.79 2.43
C ARG A 117 -6.42 -11.08 3.92
N ARG A 118 -6.87 -10.10 4.72
CA ARG A 118 -7.11 -10.27 6.15
C ARG A 118 -8.13 -11.38 6.43
N GLY A 119 -9.26 -11.33 5.74
CA GLY A 119 -10.34 -12.31 5.90
C GLY A 119 -9.92 -13.73 5.53
N PHE A 120 -9.19 -13.91 4.42
CA PHE A 120 -8.68 -15.20 4.01
C PHE A 120 -7.59 -15.71 4.94
N ARG A 121 -6.69 -14.84 5.42
CA ARG A 121 -5.65 -15.24 6.38
C ARG A 121 -6.28 -15.80 7.65
N HIS A 122 -7.32 -15.15 8.18
CA HIS A 122 -8.03 -15.63 9.36
C HIS A 122 -8.72 -16.99 9.13
N ARG A 123 -9.29 -17.22 7.94
CA ARG A 123 -9.97 -18.49 7.59
C ARG A 123 -9.02 -19.62 7.20
N SER A 124 -7.79 -19.29 6.80
CA SER A 124 -6.77 -20.26 6.35
C SER A 124 -5.90 -20.77 7.50
N GLN A 125 -6.00 -20.17 8.68
CA GLN A 125 -5.30 -20.65 9.87
C GLN A 125 -6.04 -21.86 10.45
N PRO A 126 -5.36 -23.00 10.68
CA PRO A 126 -5.96 -24.22 11.23
C PRO A 126 -6.40 -24.07 12.70
#